data_AF-A0A1J4WKY5-F1
#
_entry.id   AF-A0A1J4WKY5-F1
#
_cell.length_a   1.000
_cell.length_b   1.000
_cell.length_c   1.000
_cell.angle_alpha   90.00
_cell.angle_beta   90.00
_cell.angle_gamma   90.00
#
_symmetry.space_group_name_H-M   'P 1'
#
loop_
_entity.id
_entity.type
_entity.pdbx_description
1 polymer ?
#
loop_
_entity_poly.entity_id
_entity_poly.type
_entity_poly.pdbx_seq_one_letter_code
_entity_poly.pdbx_strand_id
1 'polypeptide(L)'
;MAKIEDIEEGIRKYFEEVIPKTDDESWQQWVDFRSRTHSDLIELLKQDVRNSVKWRAIFLLLVPELDWSLFYWPANTISEGWSGHLSNFINDLPFDLAKYTARWINEFCRSLQLEHCETPKETIMGMSGFQILMRDPDKYHGALVFYNACILRLLAILPVDSEEAARLFMNFSLRDISVFASQDDSSGYNPFMNLMFDSRVDKKWKLAADAKMREIVLAEKRGKIKPRAKWETAGWWYANLIQSAAAYFSSFHYDDPYDIDVIIGQIKFVLDNGLTNLGHWNKAEYILSVLYSGGAHNWRNRLGRVEAEHKELFRRFSRAIVLDQPFSINDYHKQSAA
;
A
#
# COMPACT_ATOMS: atom_id res chain seq x y z
N MET A 1 -28.09 2.02 4.50
CA MET A 1 -27.55 0.73 4.04
C MET A 1 -28.10 0.51 2.65
N ALA A 2 -27.31 0.79 1.61
CA ALA A 2 -27.66 0.35 0.25
C ALA A 2 -27.40 -1.15 0.18
N LYS A 3 -28.34 -1.93 -0.34
CA LYS A 3 -28.15 -3.38 -0.49
C LYS A 3 -27.19 -3.64 -1.67
N ILE A 4 -26.49 -4.78 -1.67
CA ILE A 4 -25.69 -5.26 -2.82
C ILE A 4 -26.49 -5.14 -4.14
N GLU A 5 -27.80 -5.43 -4.07
CA GLU A 5 -28.76 -5.29 -5.17
C GLU A 5 -28.78 -3.88 -5.79
N ASP A 6 -28.66 -2.82 -4.98
CA ASP A 6 -28.63 -1.42 -5.45
C ASP A 6 -27.32 -1.09 -6.18
N ILE A 7 -26.23 -1.78 -5.81
CA ILE A 7 -24.92 -1.64 -6.44
C ILE A 7 -24.90 -2.40 -7.75
N GLU A 8 -25.35 -3.65 -7.78
CA GLU A 8 -25.47 -4.44 -9.01
C GLU A 8 -26.33 -3.71 -10.05
N GLU A 9 -27.44 -3.11 -9.62
CA GLU A 9 -28.31 -2.31 -10.49
C GLU A 9 -27.64 -1.00 -10.94
N GLY A 10 -26.90 -0.32 -10.05
CA GLY A 10 -26.15 0.88 -10.41
C GLY A 10 -24.99 0.62 -11.37
N ILE A 11 -24.29 -0.50 -11.18
CA ILE A 11 -23.28 -1.03 -12.09
C ILE A 11 -23.95 -1.33 -13.43
N ARG A 12 -24.99 -2.15 -13.44
CA ARG A 12 -25.73 -2.56 -14.66
C ARG A 12 -26.24 -1.35 -15.45
N LYS A 13 -26.86 -0.37 -14.78
CA LYS A 13 -27.35 0.86 -15.42
C LYS A 13 -26.23 1.65 -16.10
N TYR A 14 -25.09 1.81 -15.43
CA TYR A 14 -23.94 2.48 -16.03
C TYR A 14 -23.39 1.71 -17.25
N PHE A 15 -23.38 0.38 -17.19
CA PHE A 15 -22.98 -0.46 -18.31
C PHE A 15 -23.87 -0.29 -19.53
N GLU A 16 -25.18 -0.28 -19.33
CA GLU A 16 -26.13 -0.08 -20.43
C GLU A 16 -26.02 1.30 -21.08
N GLU A 17 -25.59 2.31 -20.32
CA GLU A 17 -25.37 3.67 -20.83
C GLU A 17 -24.02 3.86 -21.53
N VAL A 18 -22.96 3.13 -21.11
CA VAL A 18 -21.57 3.46 -21.52
C VAL A 18 -20.91 2.41 -22.41
N ILE A 19 -21.28 1.13 -22.31
CA ILE A 19 -20.61 0.08 -23.08
C ILE A 19 -21.55 -0.47 -24.14
N PRO A 20 -21.26 -0.21 -25.44
CA PRO A 20 -22.09 -0.72 -26.52
C PRO A 20 -22.18 -2.25 -26.50
N LYS A 21 -23.39 -2.79 -26.51
CA LYS A 21 -23.67 -4.23 -26.68
C LYS A 21 -23.33 -4.75 -28.08
N THR A 22 -22.97 -3.86 -29.01
CA THR A 22 -22.61 -4.18 -30.41
C THR A 22 -21.43 -5.14 -30.53
N ASP A 23 -20.65 -5.30 -29.47
CA ASP A 23 -19.41 -6.08 -29.51
C ASP A 23 -19.53 -7.42 -28.78
N ASP A 24 -20.71 -7.74 -28.22
CA ASP A 24 -20.91 -8.93 -27.39
C ASP A 24 -20.67 -10.22 -28.17
N GLU A 25 -21.14 -10.30 -29.42
CA GLU A 25 -20.89 -11.46 -30.29
C GLU A 25 -19.41 -11.60 -30.61
N SER A 26 -18.74 -10.51 -30.99
CA SER A 26 -17.30 -10.52 -31.30
C SER A 26 -16.45 -10.83 -30.06
N TRP A 27 -16.89 -10.38 -28.89
CA TRP A 27 -16.26 -10.69 -27.60
C TRP A 27 -16.37 -12.17 -27.30
N GLN A 28 -17.58 -12.73 -27.38
CA GLN A 28 -17.83 -14.14 -27.13
C GLN A 28 -17.03 -15.03 -28.08
N GLN A 29 -17.02 -14.73 -29.39
CA GLN A 29 -16.21 -15.46 -30.36
C GLN A 29 -14.72 -15.43 -30.02
N TRP A 30 -14.19 -14.28 -29.57
CA TRP A 30 -12.78 -14.17 -29.18
C TRP A 30 -12.43 -14.97 -27.92
N VAL A 31 -13.35 -14.97 -26.95
CA VAL A 31 -13.25 -15.73 -25.70
C VAL A 31 -13.31 -17.24 -25.97
N ASP A 32 -14.26 -17.70 -26.77
CA ASP A 32 -14.49 -19.11 -27.07
C ASP A 32 -13.49 -19.69 -28.08
N PHE A 33 -12.73 -18.85 -28.78
CA PHE A 33 -11.74 -19.28 -29.78
C PHE A 33 -10.68 -20.24 -29.22
N ARG A 34 -10.26 -20.04 -27.96
CA ARG A 34 -9.34 -20.92 -27.22
C ARG A 34 -9.44 -20.67 -25.72
N SER A 35 -8.88 -21.56 -24.91
CA SER A 35 -8.73 -21.30 -23.46
C SER A 35 -7.94 -20.00 -23.23
N ARG A 36 -8.50 -19.09 -22.43
CA ARG A 36 -7.93 -17.77 -22.11
C ARG A 36 -7.57 -17.66 -20.64
N THR A 37 -6.62 -16.77 -20.36
CA THR A 37 -6.12 -16.45 -19.02
C THR A 37 -6.10 -14.94 -18.79
N HIS A 38 -5.76 -14.49 -17.58
CA HIS A 38 -5.52 -13.07 -17.29
C HIS A 38 -4.46 -12.45 -18.21
N SER A 39 -3.45 -13.23 -18.62
CA SER A 39 -2.40 -12.77 -19.53
C SER A 39 -2.97 -12.40 -20.90
N ASP A 40 -3.94 -13.15 -21.41
CA ASP A 40 -4.61 -12.82 -22.68
C ASP A 40 -5.38 -11.50 -22.57
N LEU A 41 -6.03 -11.23 -21.43
CA LEU A 41 -6.73 -9.97 -21.18
C LEU A 41 -5.75 -8.79 -21.16
N ILE A 42 -4.61 -8.94 -20.48
CA ILE A 42 -3.56 -7.90 -20.42
C ILE A 42 -2.95 -7.66 -21.81
N GLU A 43 -2.72 -8.72 -22.58
CA GLU A 43 -2.22 -8.62 -23.95
C GLU A 43 -3.21 -7.86 -24.85
N LEU A 44 -4.52 -8.11 -24.68
CA LEU A 44 -5.57 -7.42 -25.43
C LEU A 44 -5.55 -5.90 -25.23
N LEU A 45 -5.14 -5.41 -24.05
CA LEU A 45 -5.03 -3.97 -23.77
C LEU A 45 -3.97 -3.28 -24.64
N LYS A 46 -2.95 -4.04 -25.08
CA LYS A 46 -1.83 -3.56 -25.92
C LYS A 46 -2.15 -3.58 -27.41
N GLN A 47 -3.22 -4.28 -27.82
CA GLN A 47 -3.59 -4.42 -29.23
C GLN A 47 -4.34 -3.19 -29.74
N ASP A 48 -4.32 -3.01 -31.06
CA ASP A 48 -5.13 -2.00 -31.74
C ASP A 48 -6.56 -2.50 -31.95
N VAL A 49 -7.32 -2.50 -30.85
CA VAL A 49 -8.72 -2.90 -30.80
C VAL A 49 -9.57 -1.78 -30.21
N ARG A 50 -10.87 -1.82 -30.50
CA ARG A 50 -11.85 -0.83 -30.02
C ARG A 50 -11.81 -0.73 -28.49
N ASN A 51 -11.98 0.49 -27.96
CA ASN A 51 -11.96 0.73 -26.50
C ASN A 51 -13.01 -0.07 -25.74
N SER A 52 -14.17 -0.31 -26.34
CA SER A 52 -15.23 -1.19 -25.82
C SER A 52 -14.75 -2.61 -25.51
N VAL A 53 -13.81 -3.14 -26.30
CA VAL A 53 -13.18 -4.45 -26.05
C VAL A 53 -12.17 -4.35 -24.91
N LYS A 54 -11.38 -3.26 -24.85
CA LYS A 54 -10.44 -3.01 -23.75
C LYS A 54 -11.15 -2.80 -22.41
N TRP A 55 -12.29 -2.11 -22.40
CA TRP A 55 -13.12 -1.92 -21.21
C TRP A 55 -13.67 -3.23 -20.65
N ARG A 56 -14.03 -4.19 -21.52
CA ARG A 56 -14.42 -5.55 -21.13
C ARG A 56 -13.28 -6.27 -20.45
N ALA A 57 -12.09 -6.24 -21.05
CA ALA A 57 -10.90 -6.85 -20.47
C ALA A 57 -10.52 -6.22 -19.11
N ILE A 58 -10.53 -4.89 -19.01
CA ILE A 58 -10.27 -4.20 -17.73
C ILE A 58 -11.32 -4.61 -16.69
N PHE A 59 -12.60 -4.65 -17.04
CA PHE A 59 -13.62 -5.01 -16.07
C PHE A 59 -13.42 -6.44 -15.53
N LEU A 60 -13.13 -7.40 -16.40
CA LEU A 60 -12.86 -8.78 -15.99
C LEU A 60 -11.57 -8.93 -15.18
N LEU A 61 -10.57 -8.08 -15.42
CA LEU A 61 -9.36 -8.00 -14.59
C LEU A 61 -9.63 -7.39 -13.19
N LEU A 62 -10.75 -6.69 -13.01
CA LEU A 62 -11.08 -5.95 -11.79
C LEU A 62 -12.28 -6.52 -11.03
N VAL A 63 -13.06 -7.45 -11.60
CA VAL A 63 -14.32 -7.92 -11.00
C VAL A 63 -14.03 -8.95 -9.89
N PRO A 64 -14.44 -8.72 -8.62
CA PRO A 64 -14.00 -9.51 -7.46
C PRO A 64 -14.35 -11.00 -7.59
N GLU A 65 -15.49 -11.29 -8.23
CA GLU A 65 -16.00 -12.62 -8.52
C GLU A 65 -16.64 -12.68 -9.90
N LEU A 66 -16.59 -13.84 -10.54
CA LEU A 66 -17.22 -14.05 -11.85
C LEU A 66 -18.73 -13.81 -11.84
N ASP A 67 -19.40 -14.05 -10.71
CA ASP A 67 -20.85 -13.80 -10.58
C ASP A 67 -21.19 -12.30 -10.64
N TRP A 68 -20.22 -11.43 -10.37
CA TRP A 68 -20.35 -9.97 -10.52
C TRP A 68 -19.98 -9.52 -11.93
N SER A 69 -19.53 -10.45 -12.79
CA SER A 69 -19.18 -10.15 -14.15
C SER A 69 -20.43 -9.82 -14.96
N LEU A 70 -20.35 -8.73 -15.72
CA LEU A 70 -21.35 -8.37 -16.71
C LEU A 70 -20.97 -8.83 -18.12
N PHE A 71 -19.80 -9.47 -18.25
CA PHE A 71 -19.30 -9.98 -19.50
C PHE A 71 -19.16 -11.48 -19.45
N TYR A 72 -19.50 -12.10 -20.58
CA TYR A 72 -19.28 -13.51 -20.77
C TYR A 72 -17.80 -13.86 -20.57
N TRP A 73 -17.57 -14.80 -19.67
CA TRP A 73 -16.30 -15.45 -19.45
C TRP A 73 -16.54 -16.87 -18.93
N PRO A 74 -15.89 -17.90 -19.50
CA PRO A 74 -16.10 -19.29 -19.09
C PRO A 74 -15.79 -19.49 -17.61
N ALA A 75 -16.75 -20.06 -16.87
CA ALA A 75 -16.57 -20.41 -15.47
C ALA A 75 -15.33 -21.30 -15.30
N ASN A 76 -14.58 -21.09 -14.21
CA ASN A 76 -13.35 -21.83 -13.83
C ASN A 76 -12.04 -21.41 -14.54
N THR A 77 -12.00 -20.30 -15.28
CA THR A 77 -10.76 -19.83 -15.94
C THR A 77 -10.16 -18.54 -15.33
N ILE A 78 -10.89 -17.85 -14.44
CA ILE A 78 -10.37 -16.71 -13.62
C ILE A 78 -10.00 -17.20 -12.20
N SER A 79 -9.60 -18.46 -12.03
CA SER A 79 -9.29 -19.02 -10.71
C SER A 79 -7.86 -18.75 -10.23
N GLU A 80 -7.01 -18.12 -11.04
CA GLU A 80 -5.64 -17.79 -10.65
C GLU A 80 -5.54 -16.36 -10.11
N GLY A 81 -5.85 -16.25 -8.82
CA GLY A 81 -5.21 -15.37 -7.85
C GLY A 81 -4.94 -13.93 -8.25
N TRP A 82 -5.78 -13.04 -7.73
CA TRP A 82 -5.47 -11.64 -7.48
C TRP A 82 -4.11 -11.53 -6.77
N SER A 83 -3.04 -11.36 -7.54
CA SER A 83 -1.72 -11.06 -7.01
C SER A 83 -1.45 -9.58 -7.21
N GLY A 84 -0.82 -8.93 -6.24
CA GLY A 84 -0.43 -7.53 -6.36
C GLY A 84 0.39 -7.24 -7.63
N HIS A 85 1.11 -8.23 -8.18
CA HIS A 85 1.87 -8.11 -9.43
C HIS A 85 0.99 -7.95 -10.68
N LEU A 86 -0.24 -8.46 -10.67
CA LEU A 86 -1.17 -8.28 -11.79
C LEU A 86 -1.51 -6.80 -12.00
N SER A 87 -1.45 -5.96 -10.96
CA SER A 87 -1.71 -4.51 -11.10
C SER A 87 -0.75 -3.79 -12.07
N ASN A 88 0.38 -4.40 -12.45
CA ASN A 88 1.37 -3.81 -13.36
C ASN A 88 0.79 -3.33 -14.70
N PHE A 89 -0.29 -3.94 -15.21
CA PHE A 89 -0.90 -3.51 -16.48
C PHE A 89 -1.34 -2.05 -16.47
N ILE A 90 -1.62 -1.48 -15.28
CA ILE A 90 -2.06 -0.09 -15.11
C ILE A 90 -1.00 0.90 -15.59
N ASN A 91 0.30 0.58 -15.43
CA ASN A 91 1.38 1.52 -15.74
C ASN A 91 1.37 1.95 -17.22
N ASP A 92 0.88 1.09 -18.10
CA ASP A 92 0.91 1.28 -19.55
C ASP A 92 -0.46 1.72 -20.11
N LEU A 93 -1.44 2.00 -19.25
CA LEU A 93 -2.78 2.38 -19.70
C LEU A 93 -2.82 3.82 -20.23
N PRO A 94 -3.43 4.05 -21.40
CA PRO A 94 -3.86 5.38 -21.82
C PRO A 94 -4.79 6.02 -20.78
N PHE A 95 -4.78 7.35 -20.71
CA PHE A 95 -5.51 8.12 -19.71
C PHE A 95 -6.99 7.74 -19.57
N ASP A 96 -7.72 7.58 -20.69
CA ASP A 96 -9.14 7.20 -20.66
C ASP A 96 -9.39 5.82 -20.05
N LEU A 97 -8.48 4.86 -20.29
CA LEU A 97 -8.55 3.53 -19.71
C LEU A 97 -8.15 3.53 -18.24
N ALA A 98 -7.16 4.33 -17.85
CA ALA A 98 -6.80 4.53 -16.45
C ALA A 98 -7.97 5.15 -15.65
N LYS A 99 -8.65 6.14 -16.23
CA LYS A 99 -9.86 6.77 -15.65
C LYS A 99 -11.00 5.76 -15.49
N TYR A 100 -11.24 4.94 -16.52
CA TYR A 100 -12.22 3.86 -16.45
C TYR A 100 -11.87 2.83 -15.36
N THR A 101 -10.60 2.45 -15.27
CA THR A 101 -10.09 1.53 -14.23
C THR A 101 -10.30 2.10 -12.82
N ALA A 102 -9.96 3.38 -12.62
CA ALA A 102 -10.13 4.08 -11.35
C ALA A 102 -11.58 4.10 -10.88
N ARG A 103 -12.52 4.32 -11.79
CA ARG A 103 -13.95 4.27 -11.48
C ARG A 103 -14.35 2.90 -10.93
N TRP A 104 -14.00 1.82 -11.61
CA TRP A 104 -14.39 0.48 -11.21
C TRP A 104 -13.77 0.06 -9.88
N ILE A 105 -12.50 0.38 -9.67
CA ILE A 105 -11.87 0.14 -8.37
C ILE A 105 -12.60 0.89 -7.25
N ASN A 106 -13.01 2.15 -7.47
CA ASN A 106 -13.78 2.88 -6.48
C ASN A 106 -15.13 2.22 -6.16
N GLU A 107 -15.86 1.76 -7.19
CA GLU A 107 -17.15 1.08 -6.98
C GLU A 107 -16.96 -0.26 -6.26
N PHE A 108 -16.00 -1.09 -6.68
CA PHE A 108 -15.75 -2.36 -6.02
C PHE A 108 -15.23 -2.18 -4.59
N CYS A 109 -14.28 -1.29 -4.35
CA CYS A 109 -13.82 -0.98 -2.98
C CYS A 109 -14.98 -0.54 -2.08
N ARG A 110 -15.84 0.38 -2.56
CA ARG A 110 -17.02 0.86 -1.81
C ARG A 110 -17.97 -0.28 -1.46
N SER A 111 -18.17 -1.21 -2.40
CA SER A 111 -19.07 -2.35 -2.24
C SER A 111 -18.53 -3.35 -1.22
N LEU A 112 -17.25 -3.70 -1.32
CA LEU A 112 -16.62 -4.65 -0.42
C LEU A 112 -16.41 -4.10 0.99
N GLN A 113 -16.10 -2.80 1.12
CA GLN A 113 -15.93 -2.14 2.43
C GLN A 113 -17.25 -2.03 3.21
N LEU A 114 -18.41 -2.03 2.54
CA LEU A 114 -19.72 -2.05 3.21
C LEU A 114 -20.00 -3.38 3.93
N GLU A 115 -19.33 -4.46 3.55
CA GLU A 115 -19.58 -5.79 4.07
C GLU A 115 -18.58 -6.25 5.13
N HIS A 116 -17.31 -5.80 5.05
CA HIS A 116 -16.24 -6.40 5.85
C HIS A 116 -15.18 -5.40 6.28
N CYS A 117 -15.09 -5.16 7.61
CA CYS A 117 -13.87 -4.66 8.27
C CYS A 117 -13.89 -4.62 9.82
N GLU A 118 -14.85 -5.25 10.53
CA GLU A 118 -15.00 -4.97 11.98
C GLU A 118 -14.87 -6.15 12.96
N THR A 119 -14.73 -7.41 12.52
CA THR A 119 -14.56 -8.53 13.47
C THR A 119 -13.59 -9.61 12.97
N PRO A 120 -12.46 -9.86 13.68
CA PRO A 120 -11.55 -10.95 13.34
C PRO A 120 -12.16 -12.33 13.61
N LYS A 121 -12.01 -13.27 12.67
CA LYS A 121 -12.05 -14.72 12.93
C LYS A 121 -10.69 -15.30 12.56
N GLU A 122 -10.02 -15.96 13.50
CA GLU A 122 -8.65 -16.44 13.34
C GLU A 122 -8.60 -17.77 12.57
N THR A 123 -7.80 -17.82 11.49
CA THR A 123 -7.47 -19.04 10.73
C THR A 123 -5.95 -19.11 10.56
N ILE A 124 -5.38 -20.33 10.54
CA ILE A 124 -3.94 -20.51 10.32
C ILE A 124 -3.78 -21.22 8.98
N MET A 125 -3.20 -20.53 7.99
CA MET A 125 -2.77 -21.15 6.74
C MET A 125 -1.26 -21.32 6.75
N GLY A 126 -0.81 -22.57 6.59
CA GLY A 126 0.60 -22.92 6.46
C GLY A 126 0.95 -23.18 4.99
N MET A 127 1.89 -22.41 4.46
CA MET A 127 2.72 -22.84 3.32
C MET A 127 4.15 -22.97 3.84
N SER A 128 4.83 -24.06 3.48
CA SER A 128 6.17 -24.48 3.94
C SER A 128 7.07 -23.34 4.42
N GLY A 129 7.24 -23.22 5.75
CA GLY A 129 8.14 -22.27 6.42
C GLY A 129 7.48 -21.03 7.01
N PHE A 130 6.25 -20.68 6.61
CA PHE A 130 5.53 -19.50 7.09
C PHE A 130 4.15 -19.90 7.62
N GLN A 131 3.87 -19.56 8.86
CA GLN A 131 2.50 -19.61 9.39
C GLN A 131 1.94 -18.20 9.26
N ILE A 132 0.92 -18.02 8.44
CA ILE A 132 0.19 -16.75 8.38
C ILE A 132 -1.06 -16.95 9.24
N LEU A 133 -1.20 -16.14 10.28
CA LEU A 133 -2.44 -16.02 11.04
C LEU A 133 -3.41 -15.21 10.20
N MET A 134 -3.94 -15.85 9.17
CA MET A 134 -4.92 -15.25 8.29
C MET A 134 -6.22 -15.15 9.07
N ARG A 135 -6.82 -13.97 9.16
CA ARG A 135 -8.26 -13.96 9.37
C ARG A 135 -8.84 -14.78 8.23
N ASP A 136 -9.74 -15.75 8.48
CA ASP A 136 -10.43 -16.53 7.43
C ASP A 136 -10.63 -15.59 6.26
N PRO A 137 -9.88 -15.73 5.14
CA PRO A 137 -9.69 -14.61 4.24
C PRO A 137 -11.09 -14.18 3.89
N ASP A 138 -11.45 -12.94 4.28
CA ASP A 138 -12.67 -12.32 3.84
C ASP A 138 -12.77 -12.70 2.38
N LYS A 139 -13.91 -13.22 1.92
CA LYS A 139 -14.08 -13.83 0.59
C LYS A 139 -13.35 -13.06 -0.54
N TYR A 140 -13.18 -11.75 -0.31
CA TYR A 140 -12.55 -10.75 -1.15
C TYR A 140 -11.13 -10.27 -0.74
N HIS A 141 -10.40 -10.96 0.13
CA HIS A 141 -9.07 -10.55 0.61
C HIS A 141 -8.10 -10.30 -0.55
N GLY A 142 -8.02 -11.26 -1.47
CA GLY A 142 -7.18 -11.12 -2.67
C GLY A 142 -7.57 -9.90 -3.51
N ALA A 143 -8.87 -9.68 -3.69
CA ALA A 143 -9.38 -8.51 -4.43
C ALA A 143 -9.01 -7.19 -3.74
N LEU A 144 -9.17 -7.08 -2.43
CA LEU A 144 -8.80 -5.87 -1.67
C LEU A 144 -7.28 -5.61 -1.70
N VAL A 145 -6.45 -6.64 -1.58
CA VAL A 145 -4.98 -6.51 -1.71
C VAL A 145 -4.63 -5.99 -3.10
N PHE A 146 -5.22 -6.56 -4.13
CA PHE A 146 -5.00 -6.14 -5.50
C PHE A 146 -5.51 -4.72 -5.76
N TYR A 147 -6.71 -4.35 -5.28
CA TYR A 147 -7.23 -2.99 -5.43
C TYR A 147 -6.33 -1.97 -4.75
N ASN A 148 -5.80 -2.28 -3.56
CA ASN A 148 -4.86 -1.37 -2.90
C ASN A 148 -3.59 -1.17 -3.73
N ALA A 149 -3.07 -2.22 -4.36
CA ALA A 149 -1.95 -2.12 -5.31
C ALA A 149 -2.30 -1.33 -6.58
N CYS A 150 -3.51 -1.52 -7.12
CA CYS A 150 -4.00 -0.78 -8.28
C CYS A 150 -4.19 0.71 -7.97
N ILE A 151 -4.74 1.05 -6.79
CA ILE A 151 -4.88 2.43 -6.32
C ILE A 151 -3.52 3.11 -6.30
N LEU A 152 -2.50 2.48 -5.72
CA LEU A 152 -1.14 3.05 -5.68
C LEU A 152 -0.62 3.40 -7.08
N ARG A 153 -0.81 2.51 -8.06
CA ARG A 153 -0.40 2.76 -9.45
C ARG A 153 -1.21 3.85 -10.13
N LEU A 154 -2.52 3.90 -9.87
CA LEU A 154 -3.40 4.93 -10.42
C LEU A 154 -3.06 6.31 -9.86
N LEU A 155 -2.72 6.41 -8.57
CA LEU A 155 -2.25 7.65 -7.96
C LEU A 155 -0.94 8.18 -8.59
N ALA A 156 -0.15 7.29 -9.20
CA ALA A 156 1.08 7.65 -9.91
C ALA A 156 0.86 8.14 -11.35
N ILE A 157 -0.27 7.82 -11.99
CA ILE A 157 -0.50 8.16 -13.41
C ILE A 157 -1.68 9.10 -13.65
N LEU A 158 -2.63 9.19 -12.70
CA LEU A 158 -3.75 10.11 -12.80
C LEU A 158 -3.32 11.53 -12.41
N PRO A 159 -3.94 12.58 -12.98
CA PRO A 159 -3.72 13.96 -12.57
C PRO A 159 -3.99 14.11 -11.07
N VAL A 160 -3.02 14.72 -10.38
CA VAL A 160 -3.01 14.92 -8.92
C VAL A 160 -4.25 15.68 -8.39
N ASP A 161 -4.86 16.51 -9.22
CA ASP A 161 -6.04 17.32 -8.88
C ASP A 161 -7.34 16.75 -9.45
N SER A 162 -7.32 15.53 -10.00
CA SER A 162 -8.54 14.85 -10.44
C SER A 162 -9.37 14.35 -9.26
N GLU A 163 -10.69 14.41 -9.42
CA GLU A 163 -11.64 13.89 -8.44
C GLU A 163 -11.50 12.36 -8.30
N GLU A 164 -11.18 11.67 -9.40
CA GLU A 164 -10.96 10.23 -9.42
C GLU A 164 -9.78 9.82 -8.54
N ALA A 165 -8.64 10.52 -8.63
CA ALA A 165 -7.47 10.26 -7.78
C ALA A 165 -7.79 10.51 -6.30
N ALA A 166 -8.53 11.58 -5.98
CA ALA A 166 -8.95 11.87 -4.62
C ALA A 166 -9.85 10.77 -4.05
N ARG A 167 -10.84 10.29 -4.82
CA ARG A 167 -11.72 9.19 -4.42
C ARG A 167 -10.96 7.88 -4.22
N LEU A 168 -10.00 7.57 -5.11
CA LEU A 168 -9.13 6.40 -4.95
C LEU A 168 -8.31 6.48 -3.66
N PHE A 169 -7.72 7.64 -3.37
CA PHE A 169 -6.93 7.83 -2.14
C PHE A 169 -7.78 7.63 -0.87
N MET A 170 -9.06 8.05 -0.88
CA MET A 170 -9.97 7.78 0.24
C MET A 170 -10.14 6.27 0.51
N ASN A 171 -10.15 5.48 -0.57
CA ASN A 171 -10.26 4.02 -0.50
C ASN A 171 -8.91 3.31 -0.25
N PHE A 172 -7.78 4.02 -0.32
CA PHE A 172 -6.46 3.45 -0.06
C PHE A 172 -6.28 3.10 1.43
N SER A 173 -5.95 1.84 1.69
CA SER A 173 -5.58 1.38 3.02
C SER A 173 -4.09 1.61 3.26
N LEU A 174 -3.77 2.33 4.35
CA LEU A 174 -2.40 2.48 4.83
C LEU A 174 -1.88 1.23 5.55
N ARG A 175 -2.81 0.40 6.04
CA ARG A 175 -2.53 -0.89 6.67
C ARG A 175 -2.57 -1.98 5.62
N ASP A 176 -1.82 -3.04 5.86
CA ASP A 176 -2.03 -4.29 5.15
C ASP A 176 -3.47 -4.76 5.29
N ILE A 177 -4.03 -5.42 4.28
CA ILE A 177 -5.42 -5.90 4.36
C ILE A 177 -5.53 -6.98 5.45
N SER A 178 -4.52 -7.85 5.55
CA SER A 178 -4.41 -8.87 6.59
C SER A 178 -3.48 -8.45 7.71
N VAL A 179 -3.63 -9.14 8.84
CA VAL A 179 -2.68 -9.13 9.96
C VAL A 179 -1.70 -10.27 9.74
N PHE A 180 -0.41 -10.03 9.96
CA PHE A 180 0.62 -11.06 9.84
C PHE A 180 0.86 -11.76 11.18
N ALA A 181 1.40 -12.99 11.17
CA ALA A 181 1.52 -13.82 12.37
C ALA A 181 2.53 -13.28 13.40
N SER A 182 3.54 -12.53 12.95
CA SER A 182 4.57 -12.01 13.82
C SER A 182 5.17 -10.70 13.29
N GLN A 183 6.03 -10.08 14.10
CA GLN A 183 6.80 -8.91 13.72
C GLN A 183 7.89 -9.24 12.67
N ASP A 184 8.42 -10.46 12.70
CA ASP A 184 9.50 -10.93 11.82
C ASP A 184 8.96 -11.29 10.42
N ASP A 185 7.69 -11.70 10.34
CA ASP A 185 7.01 -12.04 9.09
C ASP A 185 6.60 -10.83 8.25
N SER A 186 7.04 -9.62 8.66
CA SER A 186 6.79 -8.34 8.01
C SER A 186 5.32 -7.91 8.03
N SER A 187 5.09 -6.60 7.82
CA SER A 187 3.86 -6.09 7.20
C SER A 187 2.65 -5.79 8.09
N GLY A 188 2.68 -4.71 8.89
CA GLY A 188 1.45 -4.07 9.38
C GLY A 188 0.98 -2.89 8.50
N TYR A 189 1.94 -2.20 7.89
CA TYR A 189 1.78 -0.94 7.18
C TYR A 189 2.59 -0.89 5.87
N ASN A 190 2.78 -2.03 5.21
CA ASN A 190 3.50 -2.08 3.94
C ASN A 190 2.90 -1.17 2.85
N PRO A 191 1.56 -0.99 2.74
CA PRO A 191 0.99 -0.06 1.78
C PRO A 191 1.40 1.39 2.02
N PHE A 192 1.45 1.82 3.29
CA PHE A 192 1.96 3.14 3.62
C PHE A 192 3.43 3.28 3.21
N MET A 193 4.28 2.30 3.55
CA MET A 193 5.68 2.28 3.15
C MET A 193 5.83 2.35 1.62
N ASN A 194 5.14 1.49 0.88
CA ASN A 194 5.18 1.45 -0.58
C ASN A 194 4.76 2.79 -1.20
N LEU A 195 3.72 3.44 -0.65
CA LEU A 195 3.30 4.77 -1.11
C LEU A 195 4.39 5.83 -0.90
N MET A 196 5.08 5.79 0.23
CA MET A 196 6.12 6.76 0.56
C MET A 196 7.38 6.60 -0.30
N PHE A 197 7.74 5.35 -0.63
CA PHE A 197 8.91 5.03 -1.46
C PHE A 197 8.66 4.97 -2.97
N ASP A 198 7.41 5.12 -3.44
CA ASP A 198 7.15 5.19 -4.88
C ASP A 198 7.47 6.59 -5.42
N SER A 199 8.53 6.72 -6.21
CA SER A 199 8.97 8.00 -6.81
C SER A 199 7.94 8.60 -7.76
N ARG A 200 7.03 7.78 -8.30
CA ARG A 200 6.03 8.21 -9.29
C ARG A 200 4.80 8.82 -8.62
N VAL A 201 4.59 8.56 -7.33
CA VAL A 201 3.47 9.11 -6.57
C VAL A 201 3.77 10.54 -6.15
N ASP A 202 2.84 11.45 -6.48
CA ASP A 202 2.95 12.87 -6.16
C ASP A 202 3.05 13.14 -4.64
N LYS A 203 3.82 14.17 -4.27
CA LYS A 203 4.03 14.63 -2.89
C LYS A 203 2.72 14.88 -2.14
N LYS A 204 1.66 15.37 -2.82
CA LYS A 204 0.34 15.61 -2.23
C LYS A 204 -0.21 14.36 -1.54
N TRP A 205 -0.12 13.21 -2.20
CA TRP A 205 -0.63 11.94 -1.65
C TRP A 205 0.24 11.43 -0.52
N LYS A 206 1.57 11.62 -0.60
CA LYS A 206 2.51 11.30 0.50
C LYS A 206 2.20 12.13 1.76
N LEU A 207 1.98 13.44 1.61
CA LEU A 207 1.58 14.32 2.71
C LEU A 207 0.22 13.92 3.31
N ALA A 208 -0.76 13.59 2.47
CA ALA A 208 -2.07 13.15 2.94
C ALA A 208 -2.00 11.81 3.68
N ALA A 209 -1.21 10.85 3.18
CA ALA A 209 -0.99 9.56 3.83
C ALA A 209 -0.29 9.72 5.17
N ASP A 210 0.73 10.58 5.22
CA ASP A 210 1.45 10.93 6.43
C ASP A 210 0.53 11.52 7.50
N ALA A 211 -0.32 12.48 7.13
CA ALA A 211 -1.31 13.07 8.04
C ALA A 211 -2.27 12.01 8.61
N LYS A 212 -2.85 11.17 7.75
CA LYS A 212 -3.74 10.06 8.15
C LYS A 212 -3.01 9.07 9.07
N MET A 213 -1.74 8.78 8.82
CA MET A 213 -0.94 7.89 9.67
C MET A 213 -0.67 8.51 11.05
N ARG A 214 -0.32 9.80 11.12
CA ARG A 214 -0.17 10.51 12.40
C ARG A 214 -1.44 10.47 13.25
N GLU A 215 -2.61 10.62 12.62
CA GLU A 215 -3.89 10.50 13.31
C GLU A 215 -4.10 9.11 13.92
N ILE A 216 -3.79 8.05 13.17
CA ILE A 216 -3.84 6.66 13.66
C ILE A 216 -2.91 6.50 14.87
N VAL A 217 -1.65 6.96 14.76
CA VAL A 217 -0.67 6.89 15.85
C VAL A 217 -1.16 7.61 17.11
N LEU A 218 -1.69 8.82 16.97
CA LEU A 218 -2.23 9.58 18.10
C LEU A 218 -3.48 8.92 18.70
N ALA A 219 -4.34 8.35 17.86
CA ALA A 219 -5.54 7.64 18.32
C ALA A 219 -5.18 6.38 19.11
N GLU A 220 -4.21 5.59 18.64
CA GLU A 220 -3.67 4.43 19.37
C GLU A 220 -3.02 4.85 20.70
N LYS A 221 -2.15 5.87 20.67
CA LYS A 221 -1.48 6.37 21.88
C LYS A 221 -2.45 6.87 22.94
N ARG A 222 -3.59 7.44 22.52
CA ARG A 222 -4.67 7.91 23.41
C ARG A 222 -5.64 6.79 23.81
N GLY A 223 -5.44 5.56 23.34
CA GLY A 223 -6.31 4.42 23.61
C GLY A 223 -7.68 4.49 22.92
N LYS A 224 -7.87 5.39 21.94
CA LYS A 224 -9.14 5.53 21.19
C LYS A 224 -9.37 4.37 20.22
N ILE A 225 -8.28 3.84 19.67
CA ILE A 225 -8.26 2.64 18.85
C ILE A 225 -7.17 1.71 19.40
N LYS A 226 -7.29 0.41 19.13
CA LYS A 226 -6.27 -0.58 19.46
C LYS A 226 -5.61 -1.06 18.17
N PRO A 227 -4.31 -1.42 18.22
CA PRO A 227 -3.69 -2.09 17.09
C PRO A 227 -4.38 -3.43 16.85
N ARG A 228 -4.34 -3.91 15.60
CA ARG A 228 -5.01 -5.17 15.21
C ARG A 228 -4.33 -6.39 15.83
N ALA A 229 -3.02 -6.29 16.06
CA ALA A 229 -2.21 -7.23 16.81
C ALA A 229 -1.17 -6.48 17.62
N LYS A 230 -0.60 -7.13 18.66
CA LYS A 230 0.35 -6.50 19.58
C LYS A 230 1.61 -5.96 18.89
N TRP A 231 2.02 -6.59 17.79
CA TRP A 231 3.20 -6.20 16.99
C TRP A 231 2.88 -5.19 15.86
N GLU A 232 1.60 -4.87 15.63
CA GLU A 232 1.17 -3.91 14.60
C GLU A 232 0.89 -2.52 15.17
N THR A 233 1.62 -2.08 16.20
CA THR A 233 1.41 -0.72 16.73
C THR A 233 1.80 0.32 15.68
N ALA A 234 0.90 1.26 15.40
CA ALA A 234 1.08 2.28 14.38
C ALA A 234 2.32 3.13 14.68
N GLY A 235 2.54 3.48 15.95
CA GLY A 235 3.70 4.25 16.38
C GLY A 235 5.02 3.57 16.03
N TRP A 236 5.11 2.25 16.26
CA TRP A 236 6.28 1.44 15.93
C TRP A 236 6.56 1.44 14.44
N TRP A 237 5.54 1.15 13.63
CA TRP A 237 5.68 1.10 12.17
C TRP A 237 6.04 2.47 11.59
N TYR A 238 5.47 3.54 12.13
CA TYR A 238 5.78 4.91 11.71
C TYR A 238 7.23 5.28 12.02
N ALA A 239 7.76 4.92 13.20
CA ALA A 239 9.17 5.13 13.54
C ALA A 239 10.11 4.27 12.69
N ASN A 240 9.76 2.99 12.47
CA ASN A 240 10.54 2.06 11.67
C ASN A 240 10.65 2.53 10.20
N LEU A 241 9.57 3.08 9.63
CA LEU A 241 9.60 3.65 8.28
C LEU A 241 10.68 4.74 8.13
N ILE A 242 10.79 5.64 9.11
CA ILE A 242 11.79 6.71 9.11
C ILE A 242 13.20 6.11 9.14
N GLN A 243 13.41 5.05 9.91
CA GLN A 243 14.67 4.32 9.93
C GLN A 243 14.98 3.67 8.59
N SER A 244 14.02 2.99 7.96
CA SER A 244 14.20 2.41 6.64
C SER A 244 14.53 3.48 5.59
N ALA A 245 13.86 4.64 5.66
CA ALA A 245 14.13 5.77 4.78
C ALA A 245 15.56 6.31 4.98
N ALA A 246 15.96 6.54 6.24
CA ALA A 246 17.32 6.96 6.57
C ALA A 246 18.38 5.97 6.03
N ALA A 247 18.17 4.66 6.25
CA ALA A 247 19.07 3.62 5.77
C ALA A 247 19.17 3.61 4.23
N TYR A 248 18.04 3.78 3.54
CA TYR A 248 18.00 3.90 2.08
C TYR A 248 18.85 5.08 1.59
N PHE A 249 18.72 6.27 2.19
CA PHE A 249 19.53 7.44 1.80
C PHE A 249 21.03 7.27 2.04
N SER A 250 21.40 6.52 3.08
CA SER A 250 22.81 6.27 3.38
C SER A 250 23.46 5.34 2.37
N SER A 251 22.65 4.50 1.70
CA SER A 251 23.12 3.44 0.80
C SER A 251 23.03 3.81 -0.67
N PHE A 252 22.13 4.72 -1.07
CA PHE A 252 21.88 5.06 -2.47
C PHE A 252 22.08 6.57 -2.73
N HIS A 253 23.04 6.91 -3.59
CA HIS A 253 23.46 8.30 -3.89
C HIS A 253 22.63 9.01 -4.99
N TYR A 254 21.44 8.50 -5.36
CA TYR A 254 20.67 9.01 -6.49
C TYR A 254 19.17 9.11 -6.20
N ASP A 255 18.53 10.08 -6.89
CA ASP A 255 17.10 10.41 -6.98
C ASP A 255 16.22 9.79 -5.91
N ASP A 256 16.06 10.56 -4.84
CA ASP A 256 15.37 10.14 -3.64
C ASP A 256 13.84 10.10 -3.87
N PRO A 257 13.19 8.93 -3.79
CA PRO A 257 11.74 8.84 -3.89
C PRO A 257 11.01 9.46 -2.68
N TYR A 258 11.69 9.63 -1.55
CA TYR A 258 11.09 10.05 -0.30
C TYR A 258 11.30 11.55 -0.09
N ASP A 259 10.20 12.30 0.06
CA ASP A 259 10.31 13.74 0.18
C ASP A 259 10.94 14.16 1.52
N ILE A 260 12.02 14.94 1.44
CA ILE A 260 12.80 15.40 2.60
C ILE A 260 11.98 16.20 3.61
N ASP A 261 11.00 16.99 3.17
CA ASP A 261 10.19 17.79 4.09
C ASP A 261 9.20 16.89 4.83
N VAL A 262 8.72 15.84 4.18
CA VAL A 262 7.84 14.85 4.80
C VAL A 262 8.57 14.14 5.94
N ILE A 263 9.75 13.57 5.67
CA ILE A 263 10.50 12.85 6.71
C ILE A 263 10.98 13.74 7.85
N ILE A 264 11.36 15.00 7.58
CA ILE A 264 11.67 15.96 8.64
C ILE A 264 10.45 16.18 9.54
N GLY A 265 9.27 16.35 8.93
CA GLY A 265 8.02 16.44 9.67
C GLY A 265 7.71 15.18 10.49
N GLN A 266 8.02 14.00 9.96
CA GLN A 266 7.83 12.71 10.63
C GLN A 266 8.75 12.56 11.84
N ILE A 267 10.04 12.90 11.69
CA ILE A 267 11.01 12.90 12.78
C ILE A 267 10.54 13.83 13.89
N LYS A 268 10.15 15.07 13.55
CA LYS A 268 9.62 16.02 14.53
C LYS A 268 8.40 15.46 15.25
N PHE A 269 7.45 14.87 14.52
CA PHE A 269 6.28 14.25 15.12
C PHE A 269 6.63 13.11 16.09
N VAL A 270 7.58 12.24 15.74
CA VAL A 270 8.06 11.16 16.60
C VAL A 270 8.68 11.70 17.89
N LEU A 271 9.51 12.74 17.79
CA LEU A 271 10.15 13.40 18.93
C LEU A 271 9.12 14.09 19.83
N ASP A 272 8.26 14.93 19.27
CA ASP A 272 7.21 15.69 19.99
C ASP A 272 6.25 14.76 20.74
N ASN A 273 6.04 13.55 20.21
CA ASN A 273 5.15 12.56 20.79
C ASN A 273 5.86 11.47 21.59
N GLY A 274 7.16 11.59 21.88
CA GLY A 274 7.88 10.62 22.71
C GLY A 274 7.79 9.19 22.18
N LEU A 275 7.74 9.02 20.85
CA LEU A 275 7.68 7.73 20.15
C LEU A 275 9.09 7.13 19.99
N THR A 276 10.02 7.46 20.89
CA THR A 276 11.46 7.19 20.77
C THR A 276 11.89 5.87 21.42
N ASN A 277 11.00 5.18 22.14
CA ASN A 277 11.27 3.95 22.89
C ASN A 277 10.46 2.77 22.32
N LEU A 278 10.55 2.52 21.01
CA LEU A 278 9.75 1.49 20.34
C LEU A 278 10.54 0.19 20.07
N GLY A 279 11.79 0.06 20.53
CA GLY A 279 12.55 -1.20 20.49
C GLY A 279 14.05 -1.01 20.27
N HIS A 280 14.82 -2.11 20.31
CA HIS A 280 16.29 -2.09 20.19
C HIS A 280 16.81 -1.48 18.87
N TRP A 281 16.03 -1.60 17.79
CA TRP A 281 16.38 -1.08 16.46
C TRP A 281 15.79 0.31 16.17
N ASN A 282 14.66 0.67 16.79
CA ASN A 282 13.92 1.92 16.56
C ASN A 282 14.35 3.03 17.53
N LYS A 283 15.65 3.29 17.63
CA LYS A 283 16.12 4.46 18.37
C LYS A 283 16.10 5.65 17.44
N ALA A 284 15.45 6.75 17.85
CA ALA A 284 15.60 8.04 17.18
C ALA A 284 17.09 8.41 16.99
N GLU A 285 17.93 7.90 17.90
CA GLU A 285 19.39 7.90 17.82
C GLU A 285 19.95 7.29 16.53
N TYR A 286 19.49 6.11 16.11
CA TYR A 286 19.96 5.48 14.87
C TYR A 286 19.55 6.27 13.63
N ILE A 287 18.30 6.76 13.60
CA ILE A 287 17.80 7.62 12.53
C ILE A 287 18.70 8.85 12.39
N LEU A 288 19.02 9.51 13.50
CA LEU A 288 19.90 10.67 13.51
C LEU A 288 21.35 10.30 13.15
N SER A 289 21.89 9.17 13.63
CA SER A 289 23.25 8.77 13.25
C SER A 289 23.39 8.53 11.76
N VAL A 290 22.41 7.85 11.14
CA VAL A 290 22.42 7.54 9.71
C VAL A 290 22.30 8.82 8.87
N LEU A 291 21.46 9.77 9.29
CA LEU A 291 21.30 11.06 8.61
C LEU A 291 22.56 11.95 8.74
N TYR A 292 23.38 11.78 9.78
CA TYR A 292 24.62 12.53 9.97
C TYR A 292 25.86 11.83 9.39
N SER A 293 25.87 10.50 9.30
CA SER A 293 27.03 9.69 8.88
C SER A 293 27.18 9.49 7.36
N GLY A 294 26.11 9.61 6.58
CA GLY A 294 26.12 9.44 5.12
C GLY A 294 26.32 10.73 4.32
N GLY A 295 26.63 10.62 3.03
CA GLY A 295 26.83 11.73 2.05
C GLY A 295 25.64 12.67 1.80
N ALA A 296 24.68 12.74 2.73
CA ALA A 296 23.48 13.55 2.71
C ALA A 296 23.74 15.03 3.09
N HIS A 297 24.68 15.68 2.40
CA HIS A 297 25.05 17.08 2.68
C HIS A 297 23.84 18.04 2.64
N ASN A 298 22.84 17.75 1.80
CA ASN A 298 21.61 18.54 1.68
C ASN A 298 20.70 18.52 2.92
N TRP A 299 20.85 17.51 3.79
CA TRP A 299 19.95 17.27 4.92
C TRP A 299 20.41 17.98 6.19
N ARG A 300 21.73 18.06 6.41
CA ARG A 300 22.32 18.63 7.63
C ARG A 300 21.83 20.05 7.91
N ASN A 301 21.69 20.88 6.88
CA ASN A 301 21.21 22.26 7.03
C ASN A 301 19.72 22.33 7.42
N ARG A 302 18.88 21.41 6.95
CA ARG A 302 17.44 21.39 7.29
C ARG A 302 17.19 20.71 8.64
N LEU A 303 17.96 19.67 8.96
CA LEU A 303 17.91 18.98 10.26
C LEU A 303 18.43 19.84 11.41
N GLY A 304 19.37 20.76 11.15
CA GLY A 304 19.93 21.65 12.18
C GLY A 304 18.87 22.47 12.95
N ARG A 305 17.72 22.78 12.34
CA ARG A 305 16.59 23.42 13.05
C ARG A 305 15.87 22.46 14.00
N VAL A 306 15.62 21.23 13.56
CA VAL A 306 15.00 20.20 14.40
C VAL A 306 15.92 19.84 15.58
N GLU A 307 17.22 19.71 15.31
CA GLU A 307 18.26 19.55 16.32
C GLU A 307 18.24 20.71 17.33
N ALA A 308 18.14 21.95 16.86
CA ALA A 308 18.11 23.12 17.72
C ALA A 308 16.88 23.16 18.64
N GLU A 309 15.72 22.69 18.18
CA GLU A 309 14.49 22.58 18.97
C GLU A 309 14.54 21.43 19.98
N HIS A 310 15.25 20.35 19.65
CA HIS A 310 15.32 19.13 20.44
C HIS A 310 16.72 18.89 21.06
N LYS A 311 17.46 19.96 21.34
CA LYS A 311 18.88 19.94 21.76
C LYS A 311 19.18 18.96 22.88
N GLU A 312 18.31 18.81 23.86
CA GLU A 312 18.56 17.91 25.00
C GLU A 312 18.43 16.43 24.63
N LEU A 313 17.49 16.10 23.73
CA LEU A 313 17.37 14.76 23.13
C LEU A 313 18.61 14.44 22.28
N PHE A 314 19.05 15.41 21.45
CA PHE A 314 20.27 15.28 20.65
C PHE A 314 21.55 15.20 21.51
N ARG A 315 21.62 15.94 22.62
CA ARG A 315 22.77 15.91 23.54
C ARG A 315 22.86 14.59 24.31
N ARG A 316 21.72 14.02 24.71
CA ARG A 316 21.66 12.65 25.27
C ARG A 316 22.20 11.63 24.27
N PHE A 317 21.85 11.80 22.99
CA PHE A 317 22.32 10.98 21.88
C PHE A 317 23.83 11.09 21.59
N SER A 318 24.40 12.31 21.52
CA SER A 318 25.84 12.48 21.29
C SER A 318 26.68 11.83 22.40
N ARG A 319 26.14 11.77 23.63
CA ARG A 319 26.77 11.07 24.75
C ARG A 319 26.68 9.55 24.63
N ALA A 320 25.59 9.02 24.08
CA ALA A 320 25.44 7.58 23.83
C ALA A 320 26.39 7.08 22.73
N ILE A 321 26.56 7.82 21.62
CA ILE A 321 27.53 7.49 20.56
C ILE A 321 28.97 7.46 21.07
N VAL A 322 29.34 8.38 21.95
CA VAL A 322 30.70 8.44 22.52
C VAL A 322 30.97 7.28 23.49
N LEU A 323 29.93 6.58 23.95
CA LEU A 323 30.02 5.48 24.91
C LEU A 323 29.81 4.08 24.30
N ASP A 324 29.23 3.96 23.10
CA ASP A 324 29.15 2.70 22.34
C ASP A 324 30.25 2.64 21.27
N GLN A 325 31.32 1.90 21.55
CA GLN A 325 32.24 1.36 20.56
C GLN A 325 31.44 0.49 19.54
N PRO A 326 31.90 0.37 18.28
CA PRO A 326 31.11 -0.24 17.22
C PRO A 326 30.81 -1.71 17.55
N PHE A 327 29.53 -2.04 17.73
CA PHE A 327 29.09 -3.43 17.72
C PHE A 327 29.33 -4.01 16.33
N SER A 328 30.35 -4.87 16.25
CA SER A 328 30.60 -5.71 15.08
C SER A 328 29.48 -6.74 14.97
N ILE A 329 28.92 -6.91 13.76
CA ILE A 329 27.94 -7.96 13.42
C ILE A 329 28.42 -9.37 13.87
N ASN A 330 29.72 -9.57 14.09
CA ASN A 330 30.28 -10.83 14.55
C ASN A 330 30.01 -11.18 16.02
N ASP A 331 29.60 -10.23 16.87
CA ASP A 331 29.36 -10.53 18.29
C ASP A 331 27.99 -11.19 18.55
N TYR A 332 27.08 -11.16 17.58
CA TYR A 332 25.76 -11.81 17.69
C TYR A 332 25.84 -13.34 17.64
N HIS A 333 26.81 -13.91 16.92
CA HIS A 333 27.00 -15.36 16.84
C HIS A 333 27.67 -15.97 18.08
N LYS A 334 28.22 -15.16 18.98
CA LYS A 334 28.83 -15.65 20.23
C LYS A 334 27.86 -15.73 21.41
N GLN A 335 26.72 -15.03 21.35
CA GLN A 335 25.72 -15.05 22.43
C GLN A 335 24.58 -16.05 22.21
N SER A 336 24.43 -16.64 21.02
CA SER A 336 23.47 -17.72 20.76
C SER A 336 24.04 -19.13 20.99
N ALA A 337 25.27 -19.24 21.49
CA ALA A 337 25.93 -20.51 21.80
C ALA A 337 26.42 -20.61 23.26
N ALA A 338 25.89 -19.79 24.17
CA ALA A 338 26.18 -19.82 25.60
C ALA A 338 24.91 -20.09 26.42
#